data_AF-A0A8R1IZH7-F1
#
_entry.id   AF-A0A8R1IZH7-F1
#
_cell.length_a   1.000
_cell.length_b   1.000
_cell.length_c   1.000
_cell.angle_alpha   90.00
_cell.angle_beta   90.00
_cell.angle_gamma   90.00
#
_symmetry.space_group_name_H-M   'P 1'
#
loop_
_entity.id
_entity.type
_entity.pdbx_description
1 polymer ?
#
loop_
_entity_poly.entity_id
_entity_poly.type
_entity_poly.pdbx_seq_one_letter_code
_entity_poly.pdbx_strand_id
1 'polypeptide(L)'
;MKDDEDRYWMIVPRRKNLSSRPGKLAVTDTIQVNREVFELIEDYKRLTLAYATESSYLISYKAYRKYVKLKSKEITREKIGASQFINMIDRFYDEIVTAKYGDLERIKPGDTRHFAFCNMMLQGFNMLTIARMGGHSQLETQLHYHKHLDHFAQSFVHHAAQMLRMKRVNLWRSNWDVATQGIIAKSRIYQISDFQETHKVEHGFCTDHPSRCQDFER
;
A
#
# COMPACT_ATOMS: atom_id res chain seq x y z
N MET A 1 14.73 11.57 -12.25
CA MET A 1 15.99 12.29 -12.03
C MET A 1 16.49 11.94 -10.63
N LYS A 2 17.80 11.76 -10.48
CA LYS A 2 18.45 11.65 -9.18
C LYS A 2 19.05 13.02 -8.89
N ASP A 3 18.86 13.54 -7.69
CA ASP A 3 19.48 14.80 -7.26
C ASP A 3 20.79 14.57 -6.51
N ASP A 4 21.44 15.67 -6.12
CA ASP A 4 22.74 15.66 -5.44
C ASP A 4 22.69 15.03 -4.03
N GLU A 5 21.49 14.85 -3.47
CA GLU A 5 21.24 14.24 -2.16
C GLU A 5 20.81 12.76 -2.28
N ASP A 6 21.02 12.12 -3.43
CA ASP A 6 20.58 10.74 -3.70
C ASP A 6 19.06 10.52 -3.57
N ARG A 7 18.27 11.57 -3.77
CA ARG A 7 16.81 11.47 -3.84
C ARG A 7 16.37 11.26 -5.27
N TYR A 8 15.37 10.40 -5.44
CA TYR A 8 14.83 10.04 -6.75
C TYR A 8 13.52 10.75 -6.99
N TRP A 9 13.38 11.34 -8.17
CA TRP A 9 12.25 12.17 -8.53
C TRP A 9 11.67 11.79 -9.90
N MET A 10 10.36 11.95 -10.04
CA MET A 10 9.62 11.69 -11.26
C MET A 10 8.67 12.83 -11.58
N ILE A 11 8.57 13.16 -12.86
CA ILE A 11 7.58 14.10 -13.39
C ILE A 11 6.40 13.29 -13.92
N VAL A 12 5.23 13.50 -13.33
CA VAL A 12 3.97 12.85 -13.70
C VAL A 12 3.01 13.94 -14.18
N PRO A 13 3.04 14.30 -15.47
CA PRO A 13 2.22 15.38 -16.00
C PRO A 13 0.73 15.01 -15.94
N ARG A 14 -0.10 15.93 -15.45
CA ARG A 14 -1.53 15.68 -15.22
C ARG A 14 -2.40 16.39 -16.25
N ARG A 15 -3.45 15.71 -16.72
CA ARG A 15 -4.44 16.31 -17.64
C ARG A 15 -5.31 17.39 -16.98
N LYS A 16 -5.58 17.27 -15.68
CA LYS A 16 -6.39 18.24 -14.93
C LYS A 16 -5.46 19.17 -14.15
N ASN A 17 -4.91 20.17 -14.83
CA ASN A 17 -4.09 21.20 -14.21
C ASN A 17 -4.84 22.54 -14.16
N LEU A 18 -4.68 23.23 -13.03
CA LEU A 18 -4.99 24.65 -12.79
C LEU A 18 -6.45 25.04 -13.00
N SER A 19 -7.28 24.89 -11.97
CA SER A 19 -8.41 25.83 -11.86
C SER A 19 -7.90 27.10 -11.19
N SER A 20 -7.93 28.22 -11.92
CA SER A 20 -7.59 29.58 -11.44
C SER A 20 -8.56 30.13 -10.40
N ARG A 21 -9.41 29.26 -9.81
CA ARG A 21 -10.45 29.67 -8.86
C ARG A 21 -9.83 29.81 -7.46
N PRO A 22 -10.20 30.86 -6.70
CA PRO A 22 -9.81 31.01 -5.30
C PRO A 22 -10.15 29.74 -4.48
N GLY A 23 -9.27 29.36 -3.55
CA GLY A 23 -9.47 28.22 -2.65
C GLY A 23 -9.04 26.84 -3.19
N LYS A 24 -8.48 26.76 -4.39
CA LYS A 24 -7.98 25.51 -4.98
C LYS A 24 -6.51 25.27 -4.65
N LEU A 25 -6.14 24.03 -4.33
CA LEU A 25 -4.76 23.66 -4.00
C LEU A 25 -3.84 23.71 -5.23
N ALA A 26 -2.65 24.31 -5.07
CA ALA A 26 -1.57 24.24 -6.05
C ALA A 26 -1.01 22.81 -6.11
N VAL A 27 -1.12 22.18 -7.28
CA VAL A 27 -0.72 20.79 -7.51
C VAL A 27 0.67 20.76 -8.15
N THR A 28 1.57 19.92 -7.63
CA THR A 28 2.88 19.65 -8.26
C THR A 28 2.80 18.43 -9.15
N ASP A 29 3.42 18.50 -10.33
CA ASP A 29 3.60 17.36 -11.23
C ASP A 29 4.88 16.57 -10.91
N THR A 30 5.76 17.11 -10.06
CA THR A 30 6.97 16.44 -9.62
C THR A 30 6.72 15.76 -8.27
N ILE A 31 7.02 14.46 -8.21
CA ILE A 31 6.91 13.63 -7.01
C ILE A 31 8.24 12.95 -6.71
N GLN A 32 8.60 12.87 -5.43
CA GLN A 32 9.70 12.03 -4.98
C GLN A 32 9.25 10.58 -5.01
N VAL A 33 10.14 9.68 -5.41
CA VAL A 33 9.95 8.22 -5.38
C VAL A 33 11.09 7.59 -4.60
N ASN A 34 10.86 6.38 -4.07
CA ASN A 34 11.96 5.62 -3.50
C ASN A 34 12.85 5.05 -4.62
N ARG A 35 14.04 4.59 -4.22
CA ARG A 35 15.01 3.99 -5.14
C ARG A 35 14.44 2.78 -5.88
N GLU A 36 13.68 1.92 -5.19
CA GLU A 36 13.10 0.70 -5.76
C GLU A 36 12.16 0.98 -6.94
N VAL A 37 11.24 1.95 -6.79
CA VAL A 37 10.33 2.36 -7.86
C VAL A 37 11.08 3.00 -9.02
N PHE A 38 12.12 3.80 -8.70
CA PHE A 38 12.96 4.40 -9.72
C PHE A 38 13.70 3.33 -10.54
N GLU A 39 14.35 2.39 -9.88
CA GLU A 39 15.07 1.28 -10.50
C GLU A 39 14.11 0.41 -11.34
N LEU A 40 12.92 0.08 -10.82
CA LEU A 40 11.90 -0.67 -11.56
C LEU A 40 11.53 -0.01 -12.89
N ILE A 41 11.45 1.31 -12.91
CA ILE A 41 11.10 2.07 -14.12
C ILE A 41 12.28 2.13 -15.09
N GLU A 42 13.51 2.29 -14.60
CA GLU A 42 14.71 2.22 -15.44
C GLU A 42 14.92 0.82 -16.03
N ASP A 43 14.65 -0.24 -15.25
CA ASP A 43 14.63 -1.62 -15.73
C ASP A 43 13.63 -1.82 -16.85
N TYR A 44 12.40 -1.34 -16.65
CA TYR A 44 11.37 -1.40 -17.67
C TYR A 44 11.81 -0.66 -18.95
N LYS A 45 12.37 0.54 -18.84
CA LYS A 45 12.88 1.29 -20.00
C LYS A 45 13.94 0.50 -20.77
N ARG A 46 14.88 -0.16 -20.06
CA ARG A 46 15.90 -1.02 -20.66
C ARG A 46 15.27 -2.20 -21.39
N LEU A 47 14.30 -2.88 -20.77
CA LEU A 47 13.58 -4.01 -21.38
C LEU A 47 12.78 -3.61 -22.62
N THR A 48 12.34 -2.35 -22.71
CA THR A 48 11.56 -1.84 -23.84
C THR A 48 12.34 -0.92 -24.77
N LEU A 49 13.68 -0.90 -24.68
CA LEU A 49 14.53 0.04 -25.43
C LEU A 49 14.31 -0.05 -26.95
N ALA A 50 14.04 -1.25 -27.47
CA ALA A 50 13.74 -1.49 -28.89
C ALA A 50 12.51 -0.72 -29.41
N TYR A 51 11.64 -0.24 -28.52
CA TYR A 51 10.42 0.51 -28.84
C TYR A 51 10.54 2.00 -28.50
N ALA A 52 11.68 2.44 -27.94
CA ALA A 52 11.86 3.80 -27.45
C ALA A 52 11.90 4.85 -28.58
N THR A 53 12.34 4.47 -29.78
CA THR A 53 12.33 5.35 -30.96
C THR A 53 10.93 5.55 -31.55
N GLU A 54 9.97 4.72 -31.16
CA GLU A 54 8.64 4.66 -31.78
C GLU A 54 7.57 5.38 -30.95
N SER A 55 7.87 5.70 -29.68
CA SER A 55 6.95 6.38 -28.78
C SER A 55 7.69 7.09 -27.66
N SER A 56 7.25 8.30 -27.36
CA SER A 56 7.74 9.09 -26.21
C SER A 56 7.12 8.66 -24.87
N TYR A 57 6.14 7.75 -24.88
CA TYR A 57 5.47 7.29 -23.67
C TYR A 57 6.19 6.11 -23.03
N LEU A 58 6.24 6.11 -21.69
CA LEU A 58 6.78 4.99 -20.91
C LEU A 58 6.14 3.66 -21.34
N ILE A 59 4.81 3.58 -21.38
CA ILE A 59 4.11 2.36 -21.83
C ILE A 59 3.57 2.56 -23.25
N SER A 60 4.40 2.20 -24.23
CA SER A 60 4.05 2.32 -25.64
C SER A 60 3.07 1.22 -26.08
N TYR A 61 2.22 1.53 -27.06
CA TYR A 61 1.28 0.54 -27.61
C TYR A 61 2.00 -0.61 -28.32
N LYS A 62 3.11 -0.33 -29.01
CA LYS A 62 3.89 -1.34 -29.73
C LYS A 62 4.54 -2.36 -28.80
N ALA A 63 5.15 -1.89 -27.70
CA ALA A 63 5.68 -2.77 -26.66
C ALA A 63 4.56 -3.69 -26.14
N TYR A 64 3.44 -3.11 -25.70
CA TYR A 64 2.28 -3.86 -25.22
C TYR A 64 1.78 -4.91 -26.23
N ARG A 65 1.62 -4.53 -27.51
CA ARG A 65 1.10 -5.43 -28.57
C ARG A 65 2.00 -6.64 -28.79
N LYS A 66 3.32 -6.46 -28.73
CA LYS A 66 4.29 -7.56 -28.86
C LYS A 66 4.12 -8.59 -27.75
N TYR A 67 3.99 -8.14 -26.50
CA TYR A 67 3.85 -9.03 -25.35
C TYR A 67 2.48 -9.70 -25.28
N VAL A 68 1.40 -8.98 -25.60
CA VAL A 68 0.04 -9.52 -25.55
C VAL A 68 -0.31 -10.40 -26.77
N LYS A 69 0.52 -10.39 -27.83
CA LYS A 69 0.33 -11.18 -29.07
C LYS A 69 -1.06 -10.99 -29.70
N LEU A 70 -1.50 -9.73 -29.83
CA LEU A 70 -2.81 -9.43 -30.42
C LEU A 70 -2.87 -9.84 -31.90
N LYS A 71 -3.91 -10.61 -32.26
CA LYS A 71 -4.18 -11.05 -33.64
C LYS A 71 -4.83 -9.97 -34.52
N SER A 72 -5.29 -8.86 -33.93
CA SER A 72 -5.91 -7.75 -34.66
C SER A 72 -4.89 -6.99 -35.52
N LYS A 73 -5.37 -6.35 -36.60
CA LYS A 73 -4.55 -5.41 -37.38
C LYS A 73 -3.93 -4.36 -36.46
N GLU A 74 -2.68 -4.00 -36.77
CA GLU A 74 -1.97 -2.95 -36.05
C GLU A 74 -2.63 -1.60 -36.33
N ILE A 75 -2.84 -0.81 -35.29
CA ILE A 75 -3.36 0.55 -35.38
C ILE A 75 -2.24 1.48 -34.93
N THR A 76 -2.06 2.59 -35.64
CA THR A 76 -1.12 3.65 -35.24
C THR A 76 -1.58 4.27 -33.92
N ARG A 77 -0.94 3.88 -32.81
CA ARG A 77 -1.14 4.46 -31.48
C ARG A 77 0.21 4.56 -30.78
N GLU A 78 0.46 5.68 -30.11
CA GLU A 78 1.72 5.89 -29.39
C GLU A 78 1.73 5.18 -28.03
N LYS A 79 0.58 5.04 -27.36
CA LYS A 79 0.45 4.50 -26.01
C LYS A 79 -0.77 3.61 -25.82
N ILE A 80 -0.75 2.83 -24.75
CA ILE A 80 -1.91 2.04 -24.34
C ILE A 80 -3.03 2.91 -23.74
N GLY A 81 -4.27 2.47 -23.93
CA GLY A 81 -5.45 3.05 -23.28
C GLY A 81 -5.76 2.42 -21.92
N ALA A 82 -6.71 3.00 -21.20
CA ALA A 82 -7.12 2.51 -19.87
C ALA A 82 -7.56 1.04 -19.88
N SER A 83 -8.38 0.62 -20.85
CA SER A 83 -8.83 -0.77 -20.95
C SER A 83 -7.68 -1.74 -21.20
N GLN A 84 -6.69 -1.35 -22.01
CA GLN A 84 -5.51 -2.18 -22.26
C GLN A 84 -4.63 -2.31 -21.01
N PHE A 85 -4.53 -1.23 -20.22
CA PHE A 85 -3.83 -1.24 -18.95
C PHE A 85 -4.55 -2.14 -17.92
N ILE A 86 -5.88 -2.05 -17.82
CA ILE A 86 -6.69 -2.91 -16.95
C ILE A 86 -6.52 -4.39 -17.35
N ASN A 87 -6.65 -4.69 -18.64
CA ASN A 87 -6.45 -6.06 -19.15
C ASN A 87 -5.05 -6.61 -18.82
N MET A 88 -4.01 -5.75 -18.85
CA MET A 88 -2.66 -6.15 -18.47
C MET A 88 -2.57 -6.54 -16.99
N ILE A 89 -3.25 -5.79 -16.11
CA ILE A 89 -3.35 -6.12 -14.68
C ILE A 89 -4.14 -7.41 -14.48
N ASP A 90 -5.28 -7.57 -15.17
CA ASP A 90 -6.08 -8.79 -15.10
C ASP A 90 -5.29 -10.03 -15.48
N ARG A 91 -4.52 -9.96 -16.57
CA ARG A 91 -3.64 -11.07 -16.98
C ARG A 91 -2.57 -11.37 -15.96
N PHE A 92 -2.00 -10.36 -15.30
CA PHE A 92 -1.07 -10.59 -14.19
C PHE A 92 -1.75 -11.34 -13.03
N TYR A 93 -3.00 -11.00 -12.71
CA TYR A 93 -3.77 -11.77 -11.72
C TYR A 93 -4.02 -13.20 -12.16
N ASP A 94 -4.45 -13.41 -13.40
CA ASP A 94 -4.76 -14.74 -13.93
C ASP A 94 -3.51 -15.64 -14.01
N GLU A 95 -2.44 -15.12 -14.60
CA GLU A 95 -1.26 -15.91 -14.95
C GLU A 95 -0.26 -16.06 -13.79
N ILE A 96 -0.20 -15.09 -12.87
CA ILE A 96 0.83 -15.05 -11.81
C ILE A 96 0.22 -15.16 -10.42
N VAL A 97 -0.74 -14.29 -10.08
CA VAL A 97 -1.26 -14.22 -8.70
C VAL A 97 -2.10 -15.45 -8.39
N THR A 98 -3.06 -15.79 -9.26
CA THR A 98 -3.98 -16.92 -9.07
C THR A 98 -3.22 -18.24 -9.04
N ALA A 99 -2.25 -18.40 -9.93
CA ALA A 99 -1.38 -19.58 -9.96
C ALA A 99 -0.58 -19.77 -8.67
N LYS A 100 -0.17 -18.68 -8.01
CA LYS A 100 0.68 -18.72 -6.81
C LYS A 100 -0.07 -18.69 -5.49
N TYR A 101 -1.20 -17.99 -5.43
CA TYR A 101 -1.90 -17.67 -4.20
C TYR A 101 -3.39 -18.05 -4.21
N GLY A 102 -3.92 -18.58 -5.32
CA GLY A 102 -5.33 -18.87 -5.50
C GLY A 102 -6.17 -17.67 -5.91
N ASP A 103 -7.49 -17.86 -6.01
CA ASP A 103 -8.40 -16.81 -6.43
C ASP A 103 -8.53 -15.75 -5.33
N LEU A 104 -8.03 -14.55 -5.61
CA LEU A 104 -8.00 -13.41 -4.71
C LEU A 104 -8.76 -12.23 -5.32
N GLU A 105 -9.30 -11.37 -4.46
CA GLU A 105 -9.89 -10.12 -4.92
C GLU A 105 -8.85 -9.27 -5.65
N ARG A 106 -9.19 -8.82 -6.86
CA ARG A 106 -8.27 -8.09 -7.73
C ARG A 106 -8.19 -6.63 -7.34
N ILE A 107 -6.98 -6.17 -7.05
CA ILE A 107 -6.70 -4.75 -6.81
C ILE A 107 -6.78 -3.99 -8.14
N LYS A 108 -7.64 -2.96 -8.19
CA LYS A 108 -7.78 -2.06 -9.33
C LYS A 108 -6.81 -0.88 -9.21
N PRO A 109 -6.51 -0.16 -10.31
CA PRO A 109 -5.68 1.04 -10.27
C PRO A 109 -6.23 2.16 -9.35
N GLY A 110 -7.54 2.21 -9.11
CA GLY A 110 -8.13 3.16 -8.15
C GLY A 110 -7.81 2.81 -6.70
N ASP A 111 -7.77 1.50 -6.39
CA ASP A 111 -7.54 0.98 -5.05
C ASP A 111 -6.09 1.25 -4.61
N THR A 112 -5.12 1.15 -5.53
CA THR A 112 -3.72 1.49 -5.22
C THR A 112 -3.53 2.96 -4.82
N ARG A 113 -4.29 3.88 -5.42
CA ARG A 113 -4.34 5.29 -4.96
C ARG A 113 -4.94 5.39 -3.55
N HIS A 114 -6.01 4.64 -3.29
CA HIS A 114 -6.64 4.63 -1.97
C HIS A 114 -5.67 4.14 -0.89
N PHE A 115 -5.02 3.00 -1.11
CA PHE A 115 -4.02 2.44 -0.20
C PHE A 115 -2.84 3.39 0.03
N ALA A 116 -2.33 4.02 -1.02
CA ALA A 116 -1.25 4.99 -0.89
C ALA A 116 -1.65 6.18 0.02
N PHE A 117 -2.87 6.70 -0.13
CA PHE A 117 -3.34 7.81 0.70
C PHE A 117 -3.56 7.37 2.15
N CYS A 118 -4.19 6.22 2.39
CA CYS A 118 -4.37 5.70 3.74
C CYS A 118 -3.02 5.46 4.43
N ASN A 119 -2.04 4.86 3.75
CA ASN A 119 -0.70 4.64 4.30
C ASN A 119 0.00 5.95 4.67
N MET A 120 -0.06 6.98 3.81
CA MET A 120 0.51 8.29 4.14
C MET A 120 -0.21 8.93 5.33
N MET A 121 -1.53 8.82 5.42
CA MET A 121 -2.29 9.33 6.58
C MET A 121 -1.89 8.61 7.87
N LEU A 122 -1.76 7.29 7.86
CA LEU A 122 -1.32 6.50 9.01
C LEU A 122 0.11 6.83 9.45
N GLN A 123 0.98 7.21 8.51
CA GLN A 123 2.34 7.68 8.79
C GLN A 123 2.37 9.13 9.32
N GLY A 124 1.21 9.80 9.41
CA GLY A 124 1.10 11.17 9.91
C GLY A 124 1.42 12.25 8.87
N PHE A 125 1.45 11.91 7.58
CA PHE A 125 1.65 12.93 6.54
C PHE A 125 0.50 13.94 6.53
N ASN A 126 0.85 15.21 6.34
CA ASN A 126 -0.11 16.28 6.25
C ASN A 126 -1.09 16.06 5.08
N MET A 127 -2.39 16.18 5.35
CA MET A 127 -3.45 15.97 4.37
C MET A 127 -3.37 16.88 3.13
N LEU A 128 -2.88 18.12 3.30
CA LEU A 128 -2.63 19.04 2.20
C LEU A 128 -1.52 18.52 1.29
N THR A 129 -0.46 17.96 1.87
CA THR A 129 0.64 17.33 1.11
C THR A 129 0.12 16.15 0.31
N ILE A 130 -0.66 15.26 0.95
CA ILE A 130 -1.29 14.11 0.27
C ILE A 130 -2.21 14.57 -0.87
N ALA A 131 -3.02 15.61 -0.64
CA ALA A 131 -3.89 16.18 -1.68
C ALA A 131 -3.10 16.75 -2.86
N ARG A 132 -2.02 17.49 -2.61
CA ARG A 132 -1.14 18.02 -3.66
C ARG A 132 -0.47 16.88 -4.45
N MET A 133 0.07 15.87 -3.75
CA MET A 133 0.65 14.68 -4.38
C MET A 133 -0.38 13.89 -5.19
N GLY A 134 -1.60 13.76 -4.68
CA GLY A 134 -2.71 13.04 -5.33
C GLY A 134 -3.36 13.77 -6.50
N GLY A 135 -3.09 15.07 -6.66
CA GLY A 135 -3.72 15.91 -7.67
C GLY A 135 -5.15 16.33 -7.33
N HIS A 136 -5.48 16.34 -6.03
CA HIS A 136 -6.76 16.83 -5.56
C HIS A 136 -6.72 18.34 -5.40
N SER A 137 -7.64 19.01 -6.10
CA SER A 137 -7.75 20.47 -6.04
C SER A 137 -8.54 20.98 -4.82
N GLN A 138 -9.17 20.06 -4.09
CA GLN A 138 -10.06 20.29 -2.94
C GLN A 138 -9.70 19.31 -1.83
N LEU A 139 -9.59 19.81 -0.59
CA LEU A 139 -9.20 19.00 0.56
C LEU A 139 -10.30 18.00 0.94
N GLU A 140 -11.56 18.35 0.70
CA GLU A 140 -12.73 17.54 0.98
C GLU A 140 -12.71 16.21 0.23
N THR A 141 -12.03 16.15 -0.93
CA THR A 141 -11.82 14.90 -1.66
C THR A 141 -11.06 13.88 -0.82
N GLN A 142 -10.24 14.34 0.15
CA GLN A 142 -9.53 13.48 1.08
C GLN A 142 -10.40 12.89 2.20
N LEU A 143 -11.55 13.52 2.53
CA LEU A 143 -12.42 13.06 3.61
C LEU A 143 -12.95 11.65 3.36
N HIS A 144 -13.16 11.27 2.10
CA HIS A 144 -13.56 9.91 1.73
C HIS A 144 -12.49 8.88 2.10
N TYR A 145 -11.21 9.22 2.00
CA TYR A 145 -10.10 8.33 2.38
C TYR A 145 -9.95 8.29 3.91
N HIS A 146 -10.12 9.43 4.58
CA HIS A 146 -10.10 9.51 6.04
C HIS A 146 -11.21 8.65 6.67
N LYS A 147 -12.42 8.65 6.10
CA LYS A 147 -13.53 7.79 6.56
C LYS A 147 -13.22 6.30 6.50
N HIS A 148 -12.29 5.87 5.64
CA HIS A 148 -11.90 4.47 5.51
C HIS A 148 -10.62 4.13 6.28
N LEU A 149 -10.03 5.10 6.99
CA LEU A 149 -8.77 4.92 7.71
C LEU A 149 -8.90 3.87 8.81
N ASP A 150 -10.00 3.90 9.57
CA ASP A 150 -10.26 2.94 10.65
C ASP A 150 -10.37 1.52 10.10
N HIS A 151 -11.15 1.33 9.04
CA HIS A 151 -11.29 0.02 8.40
C HIS A 151 -9.98 -0.48 7.80
N PHE A 152 -9.17 0.42 7.21
CA PHE A 152 -7.87 0.06 6.67
C PHE A 152 -6.89 -0.35 7.78
N ALA A 153 -6.84 0.39 8.89
CA ALA A 153 -6.02 0.05 10.06
C ALA A 153 -6.47 -1.26 10.72
N GLN A 154 -7.78 -1.44 10.92
CA GLN A 154 -8.35 -2.67 11.44
C GLN A 154 -8.02 -3.87 10.55
N SER A 155 -8.08 -3.73 9.23
CA SER A 155 -7.74 -4.79 8.28
C SER A 155 -6.28 -5.19 8.39
N PHE A 156 -5.36 -4.22 8.54
CA PHE A 156 -3.94 -4.49 8.74
C PHE A 156 -3.68 -5.21 10.08
N VAL A 157 -4.27 -4.72 11.17
CA VAL A 157 -4.15 -5.35 12.50
C VAL A 157 -4.72 -6.77 12.48
N HIS A 158 -5.88 -6.96 11.86
CA HIS A 158 -6.51 -8.27 11.71
C HIS A 158 -5.63 -9.22 10.89
N HIS A 159 -5.08 -8.77 9.75
CA HIS A 159 -4.14 -9.56 8.95
C HIS A 159 -2.87 -9.91 9.74
N ALA A 160 -2.28 -8.96 10.47
CA ALA A 160 -1.13 -9.20 11.33
C ALA A 160 -1.45 -10.23 12.42
N ALA A 161 -2.61 -10.11 13.08
CA ALA A 161 -3.08 -11.07 14.08
C ALA A 161 -3.29 -12.47 13.48
N GLN A 162 -3.86 -12.57 12.27
CA GLN A 162 -3.98 -13.84 11.55
C GLN A 162 -2.61 -14.44 11.21
N MET A 163 -1.66 -13.63 10.74
CA MET A 163 -0.29 -14.09 10.45
C MET A 163 0.41 -14.59 11.71
N LEU A 164 0.24 -13.91 12.85
CA LEU A 164 0.72 -14.37 14.14
C LEU A 164 0.05 -15.69 14.55
N ARG A 165 -1.27 -15.82 14.36
CA ARG A 165 -2.02 -17.07 14.62
C ARG A 165 -1.54 -18.21 13.72
N MET A 166 -1.31 -17.99 12.44
CA MET A 166 -0.81 -19.01 11.50
C MET A 166 0.63 -19.43 11.84
N LYS A 167 1.50 -18.47 12.19
CA LYS A 167 2.83 -18.76 12.74
C LYS A 167 2.72 -19.59 14.01
N ARG A 168 1.78 -19.25 14.90
CA ARG A 168 1.48 -20.02 16.11
C ARG A 168 1.10 -21.46 15.76
N VAL A 169 0.15 -21.68 14.84
CA VAL A 169 -0.28 -23.03 14.37
C VAL A 169 0.88 -23.84 13.79
N ASN A 170 1.74 -23.21 12.99
CA ASN A 170 2.94 -23.87 12.47
C ASN A 170 3.97 -24.17 13.57
N LEU A 171 4.10 -23.30 14.58
CA LEU A 171 4.89 -23.54 15.80
C LEU A 171 4.34 -24.72 16.63
N TRP A 172 3.02 -24.89 16.75
CA TRP A 172 2.41 -26.05 17.43
C TRP A 172 2.72 -27.39 16.73
N ARG A 173 3.09 -27.37 15.44
CA ARG A 173 3.53 -28.55 14.67
C ARG A 173 5.03 -28.86 14.79
N SER A 174 5.86 -27.92 15.25
CA SER A 174 7.27 -28.13 15.55
C SER A 174 7.47 -28.42 17.03
N ASN A 175 8.39 -29.34 17.37
CA ASN A 175 8.67 -29.77 18.74
C ASN A 175 8.89 -28.56 19.68
N TRP A 176 8.23 -28.60 20.85
CA TRP A 176 8.16 -27.51 21.82
C TRP A 176 9.51 -27.23 22.49
N ASP A 177 10.21 -26.19 22.05
CA ASP A 177 11.32 -25.61 22.81
C ASP A 177 10.86 -24.42 23.69
N VAL A 178 11.69 -24.04 24.67
CA VAL A 178 11.40 -22.96 25.64
C VAL A 178 11.33 -21.58 24.96
N ALA A 179 12.07 -21.36 23.88
CA ALA A 179 12.06 -20.09 23.13
C ALA A 179 10.73 -19.88 22.40
N THR A 180 10.17 -20.96 21.85
CA THR A 180 8.87 -21.06 21.20
C THR A 180 7.75 -20.70 22.18
N GLN A 181 7.83 -21.14 23.44
CA GLN A 181 6.86 -20.79 24.48
C GLN A 181 6.88 -19.30 24.83
N GLY A 182 8.06 -18.68 24.91
CA GLY A 182 8.20 -17.24 25.18
C GLY A 182 7.61 -16.35 24.08
N ILE A 183 7.75 -16.75 22.82
CA ILE A 183 7.15 -16.03 21.67
C ILE A 183 5.63 -16.20 21.67
N ILE A 184 5.13 -17.42 21.95
CA ILE A 184 3.69 -17.69 22.02
C ILE A 184 3.03 -16.88 23.15
N ALA A 185 3.64 -16.82 24.33
CA ALA A 185 3.11 -16.07 25.47
C ALA A 185 3.00 -14.56 25.18
N LYS A 186 4.00 -13.97 24.52
CA LYS A 186 4.00 -12.55 24.14
C LYS A 186 3.03 -12.20 23.01
N SER A 187 2.65 -13.19 22.20
CA SER A 187 1.72 -13.00 21.07
C SER A 187 0.23 -13.14 21.42
N ARG A 188 -0.10 -13.53 22.65
CA ARG A 188 -1.50 -13.66 23.10
C ARG A 188 -2.10 -12.29 23.36
N ILE A 189 -3.21 -12.00 22.69
CA ILE A 189 -4.09 -10.88 23.03
C ILE A 189 -5.00 -11.40 24.14
N TYR A 190 -4.78 -10.93 25.36
CA TYR A 190 -5.60 -11.30 26.51
C TYR A 190 -6.80 -10.36 26.64
N GLN A 191 -7.97 -10.92 26.94
CA GLN A 191 -9.12 -10.18 27.43
C GLN A 191 -9.11 -10.15 28.96
N ILE A 192 -9.81 -9.20 29.57
CA ILE A 192 -9.90 -9.08 31.04
C ILE A 192 -10.42 -10.40 31.67
N SER A 193 -11.31 -11.10 30.97
CA SER A 193 -11.84 -12.41 31.38
C SER A 193 -10.80 -13.54 31.43
N ASP A 194 -9.64 -13.36 30.80
CA ASP A 194 -8.58 -14.38 30.75
C ASP A 194 -7.73 -14.38 32.02
N PHE A 195 -7.94 -13.42 32.94
CA PHE A 195 -7.18 -13.27 34.18
C PHE A 195 -8.05 -13.65 35.39
N GLN A 196 -7.50 -14.47 36.28
CA GLN A 196 -8.19 -14.91 37.50
C GLN A 196 -8.36 -13.78 38.52
N GLU A 197 -7.39 -12.86 38.56
CA GLU A 197 -7.37 -11.72 39.47
C GLU A 197 -7.09 -10.46 38.66
N THR A 198 -7.93 -9.44 38.84
CA THR A 198 -7.74 -8.13 38.23
C THR A 198 -8.00 -7.05 39.26
N HIS A 199 -7.09 -6.08 39.35
CA HIS A 199 -7.18 -4.97 40.28
C HIS A 199 -7.18 -3.65 39.51
N LYS A 200 -8.13 -2.77 39.81
CA LYS A 200 -8.24 -1.48 39.12
C LYS A 200 -7.11 -0.54 39.57
N VAL A 201 -6.48 0.14 38.62
CA VAL A 201 -5.47 1.19 38.82
C VAL A 201 -5.87 2.43 38.01
N GLU A 202 -5.20 3.57 38.23
CA GLU A 202 -5.57 4.89 37.68
C GLU A 202 -5.83 4.88 36.15
N HIS A 203 -5.08 4.07 35.40
CA HIS A 203 -5.17 3.97 33.94
C HIS A 203 -5.44 2.55 33.41
N GLY A 204 -6.02 1.66 34.21
CA GLY A 204 -6.38 0.32 33.73
C GLY A 204 -6.59 -0.73 34.80
N PHE A 205 -6.15 -1.95 34.52
CA PHE A 205 -6.22 -3.07 35.43
C PHE A 205 -4.86 -3.76 35.54
N CYS A 206 -4.43 -4.00 36.77
CA CYS A 206 -3.29 -4.85 37.09
C CYS A 206 -3.76 -6.31 37.21
N THR A 207 -3.00 -7.23 36.62
CA THR A 207 -3.31 -8.67 36.53
C THR A 207 -2.33 -9.53 37.34
N ASP A 208 -1.50 -8.89 38.17
CA ASP A 208 -0.58 -9.50 39.13
C ASP A 208 -0.93 -9.01 40.54
N HIS A 209 -0.29 -9.59 41.56
CA HIS A 209 -0.55 -9.27 42.95
C HIS A 209 -0.43 -7.76 43.23
N PRO A 210 -1.36 -7.13 43.99
CA PRO A 210 -1.45 -5.68 44.22
C PRO A 210 -0.12 -4.99 44.57
N SER A 211 0.74 -5.68 45.32
CA SER A 211 2.04 -5.17 45.76
C SER A 211 3.06 -4.95 44.62
N ARG A 212 2.79 -5.45 43.42
CA ARG A 212 3.65 -5.33 42.22
C ARG A 212 3.10 -4.35 41.19
N CYS A 213 1.93 -3.78 41.45
CA CYS A 213 1.31 -2.78 40.59
C CYS A 213 1.82 -1.40 41.00
N GLN A 214 2.44 -0.65 40.08
CA GLN A 214 2.62 0.78 40.29
C GLN A 214 1.24 1.45 40.22
N ASP A 215 1.00 2.40 41.13
CA ASP A 215 -0.22 3.21 41.22
C ASP A 215 -1.50 2.45 41.65
N PHE A 216 -1.35 1.57 42.66
CA PHE A 216 -2.49 1.01 43.37
C PHE A 216 -3.10 2.09 44.28
N GLU A 217 -4.30 2.57 43.93
CA GLU A 217 -5.06 3.46 44.81
C GLU A 217 -5.42 2.72 46.11
N ARG A 218 -5.04 3.29 47.26
CA ARG A 218 -5.41 2.77 48.59
C ARG A 218 -6.87 3.05 48.92
#